data_AF-A0AAW7M6G7-F1
#
_entry.id   AF-A0AAW7M6G7-F1
#
_cell.length_a   1.000
_cell.length_b   1.000
_cell.length_c   1.000
_cell.angle_alpha   90.00
_cell.angle_beta   90.00
_cell.angle_gamma   90.00
#
_symmetry.space_group_name_H-M   'P 1'
#
loop_
_entity.id
_entity.type
_entity.pdbx_description
1 polymer ?
#
loop_
_entity_poly.entity_id
_entity_poly.type
_entity_poly.pdbx_seq_one_letter_code
_entity_poly.pdbx_strand_id
1 'polypeptide(L)'
;MNFTSGMPKLPPFAHHGATPTSDPLIPGMTAGGDSAQPPTERPRRGILLLSMVLVLVAGALAIWVLFQPRGDEAVARDAAASLGLTVTDDAEVALNDATIAGGLRVRFVGETDQAVEQGYYFDLDVVTAREPGDDWIPTDVAGATGAWFVGDPPTAMYLQQGDRWWVASPGTPSIYGDDATARQAWHHLRNALLFTDAS
;
A
#
# COMPACT_ATOMS: atom_id res chain seq x y z
N MET A 1 -58.41 -32.45 15.63
CA MET A 1 -59.48 -31.47 15.93
C MET A 1 -59.18 -30.21 15.13
N ASN A 2 -60.07 -29.89 14.19
CA ASN A 2 -60.06 -28.65 13.41
C ASN A 2 -60.63 -27.51 14.24
N PHE A 3 -60.00 -26.34 14.20
CA PHE A 3 -60.68 -25.06 14.40
C PHE A 3 -60.15 -24.03 13.41
N THR A 4 -60.96 -23.77 12.39
CA THR A 4 -60.94 -22.60 11.52
C THR A 4 -61.64 -21.44 12.22
N SER A 5 -61.03 -20.26 12.23
CA SER A 5 -61.68 -18.95 12.39
C SER A 5 -60.63 -17.90 12.02
N GLY A 6 -60.74 -17.11 10.95
CA GLY A 6 -61.93 -16.37 10.54
C GLY A 6 -61.78 -14.92 11.00
N MET A 7 -60.75 -14.20 10.54
CA MET A 7 -60.63 -12.77 10.83
C MET A 7 -61.39 -11.92 9.79
N PRO A 8 -62.13 -10.90 10.24
CA PRO A 8 -63.07 -10.13 9.44
C PRO A 8 -62.39 -9.12 8.50
N LYS A 9 -62.88 -9.05 7.26
CA LYS A 9 -62.61 -7.94 6.33
C LYS A 9 -63.32 -6.68 6.82
N LEU A 10 -62.55 -5.65 7.18
CA LEU A 10 -63.02 -4.28 7.32
C LEU A 10 -63.07 -3.61 5.92
N PRO A 11 -64.15 -2.90 5.56
CA PRO A 11 -64.20 -2.08 4.36
C PRO A 11 -63.66 -0.66 4.67
N PRO A 12 -63.05 0.01 3.68
CA PRO A 12 -63.31 1.45 3.63
C PRO A 12 -63.59 2.00 2.22
N PHE A 13 -64.69 2.75 2.18
CA PHE A 13 -64.92 4.00 1.43
C PHE A 13 -64.89 3.97 -0.10
N ALA A 14 -66.10 3.87 -0.65
CA ALA A 14 -66.47 4.56 -1.87
C ALA A 14 -66.26 6.07 -1.69
N HIS A 15 -65.25 6.63 -2.36
CA HIS A 15 -65.25 8.03 -2.75
C HIS A 15 -65.78 8.11 -4.19
N HIS A 16 -67.10 8.25 -4.31
CA HIS A 16 -67.70 8.83 -5.50
C HIS A 16 -67.41 10.33 -5.49
N GLY A 17 -66.66 10.78 -6.50
CA GLY A 17 -66.26 12.15 -6.74
C GLY A 17 -64.87 12.12 -7.36
N ALA A 18 -64.65 12.33 -8.65
CA ALA A 18 -65.26 13.32 -9.49
C ALA A 18 -65.39 12.81 -10.93
N THR A 19 -66.56 13.06 -11.52
CA THR A 19 -66.68 13.35 -12.95
C THR A 19 -65.64 14.40 -13.35
N PRO A 20 -65.01 14.32 -14.53
CA PRO A 20 -64.28 15.46 -15.06
C PRO A 20 -65.31 16.54 -15.43
N THR A 21 -65.58 17.44 -14.50
CA THR A 21 -66.17 18.74 -14.82
C THR A 21 -65.12 19.52 -15.58
N SER A 22 -65.16 19.38 -16.90
CA SER A 22 -64.63 20.36 -17.83
C SER A 22 -65.21 21.71 -17.42
N ASP A 23 -64.39 22.60 -16.88
CA ASP A 23 -64.76 24.00 -16.67
C ASP A 23 -64.82 24.67 -18.07
N PRO A 24 -66.01 25.10 -18.54
CA PRO A 24 -66.18 25.60 -19.91
C PRO A 24 -65.85 27.09 -20.05
N LEU A 25 -65.34 27.76 -19.01
CA LEU A 25 -65.17 29.21 -19.00
C LEU A 25 -63.79 29.72 -19.42
N ILE A 26 -62.86 28.86 -19.81
CA ILE A 26 -61.59 29.29 -20.42
C ILE A 26 -61.40 28.64 -21.80
N PRO A 27 -61.80 29.33 -22.88
CA PRO A 27 -61.47 28.91 -24.24
C PRO A 27 -59.94 28.88 -24.39
N GLY A 28 -59.35 27.69 -24.51
CA GLY A 28 -57.93 27.52 -24.85
C GLY A 28 -57.05 26.75 -23.86
N MET A 29 -57.59 26.22 -22.75
CA MET A 29 -56.80 25.32 -21.87
C MET A 29 -57.10 23.85 -22.15
N THR A 30 -56.24 23.21 -22.94
CA THR A 30 -56.17 21.74 -23.02
C THR A 30 -55.51 21.19 -21.75
N ALA A 31 -56.21 20.29 -21.05
CA ALA A 31 -55.65 19.48 -19.97
C ALA A 31 -54.65 18.47 -20.56
N GLY A 32 -53.38 18.88 -20.62
CA GLY A 32 -52.31 18.10 -21.24
C GLY A 32 -51.59 18.92 -22.30
N GLY A 33 -50.73 19.82 -21.85
CA GLY A 33 -49.83 20.61 -22.68
C GLY A 33 -48.42 20.44 -22.17
N ASP A 34 -47.86 19.26 -22.43
CA ASP A 34 -46.44 18.92 -22.29
C ASP A 34 -45.56 19.98 -22.94
N SER A 35 -45.12 20.93 -22.14
CA SER A 35 -43.91 21.71 -22.38
C SER A 35 -43.22 22.03 -21.06
N ALA A 36 -43.32 21.10 -20.10
CA ALA A 36 -42.18 20.85 -19.23
C ALA A 36 -41.08 20.34 -20.16
N GLN A 37 -40.27 21.25 -20.68
CA GLN A 37 -38.99 20.91 -21.28
C GLN A 37 -38.37 19.84 -20.37
N PRO A 38 -38.06 18.62 -20.87
CA PRO A 38 -37.19 17.75 -20.09
C PRO A 38 -35.96 18.61 -19.79
N PRO A 39 -35.40 18.59 -18.56
CA PRO A 39 -34.15 19.30 -18.29
C PRO A 39 -33.18 18.79 -19.33
N THR A 40 -32.98 19.59 -20.38
CA THR A 40 -32.24 19.22 -21.56
C THR A 40 -30.89 18.86 -21.02
N GLU A 41 -30.50 17.63 -21.28
CA GLU A 41 -29.24 17.02 -20.90
C GLU A 41 -28.13 18.04 -21.18
N ARG A 42 -27.81 18.89 -20.21
CA ARG A 42 -26.59 19.69 -20.30
C ARG A 42 -25.53 18.62 -20.32
N PRO A 43 -24.77 18.47 -21.43
CA PRO A 43 -23.75 17.45 -21.48
C PRO A 43 -22.91 17.71 -20.24
N ARG A 44 -22.78 16.69 -19.40
CA ARG A 44 -22.07 16.74 -18.11
C ARG A 44 -20.56 16.90 -18.37
N ARG A 45 -20.17 17.89 -19.18
CA ARG A 45 -18.82 18.23 -19.59
C ARG A 45 -17.95 18.48 -18.38
N GLY A 46 -18.53 19.06 -17.32
CA GLY A 46 -17.86 19.21 -16.03
C GLY A 46 -17.48 17.88 -15.40
N ILE A 47 -18.35 16.87 -15.46
CA ILE A 47 -18.07 15.52 -14.93
C ILE A 47 -17.02 14.82 -15.82
N LEU A 48 -17.13 14.91 -17.15
CA LEU A 48 -16.14 14.33 -18.07
C LEU A 48 -14.74 14.94 -17.87
N LEU A 49 -14.64 16.27 -17.74
CA LEU A 49 -13.37 16.95 -17.49
C LEU A 49 -12.78 16.56 -16.13
N LEU A 50 -13.61 16.49 -15.09
CA LEU A 50 -13.18 16.05 -13.77
C LEU A 50 -12.63 14.61 -13.82
N SER A 51 -13.32 13.69 -14.49
CA SER A 51 -12.87 12.31 -14.66
C SER A 51 -11.53 12.24 -15.38
N MET A 52 -11.36 13.02 -16.45
CA MET A 52 -10.12 13.02 -17.24
C MET A 52 -8.93 13.56 -16.44
N VAL A 53 -9.14 14.62 -15.65
CA VAL A 53 -8.12 15.15 -14.73
C VAL A 53 -7.77 14.10 -13.68
N LEU A 54 -8.76 13.39 -13.12
CA LEU A 54 -8.52 12.39 -12.09
C LEU A 54 -7.73 11.19 -12.63
N VAL A 55 -8.01 10.75 -13.86
CA VAL A 55 -7.23 9.71 -14.55
C VAL A 55 -5.80 10.18 -14.85
N LEU A 56 -5.62 11.44 -15.28
CA LEU A 56 -4.28 11.99 -15.52
C LEU A 56 -3.48 12.14 -14.24
N VAL A 57 -4.10 12.57 -13.14
CA VAL A 57 -3.45 12.67 -11.83
C VAL A 57 -3.10 11.28 -11.31
N ALA A 58 -4.02 10.31 -11.39
CA ALA A 58 -3.74 8.93 -10.99
C ALA A 58 -2.64 8.29 -11.87
N GLY A 59 -2.65 8.55 -13.18
CA GLY A 59 -1.61 8.10 -14.10
C GLY A 59 -0.26 8.76 -13.84
N ALA A 60 -0.24 10.06 -13.58
CA ALA A 60 0.98 10.79 -13.22
C ALA A 60 1.54 10.33 -11.87
N LEU A 61 0.68 10.05 -10.88
CA LEU A 61 1.08 9.44 -9.61
C LEU A 61 1.60 8.02 -9.81
N ALA A 62 0.95 7.20 -10.63
CA ALA A 62 1.42 5.84 -10.93
C ALA A 62 2.78 5.87 -11.63
N ILE A 63 2.95 6.73 -12.64
CA ILE A 63 4.22 6.97 -13.32
C ILE A 63 5.25 7.50 -12.32
N TRP A 64 4.92 8.49 -11.50
CA TRP A 64 5.84 9.04 -10.52
C TRP A 64 6.29 8.00 -9.48
N VAL A 65 5.38 7.12 -9.02
CA VAL A 65 5.72 5.99 -8.14
C VAL A 65 6.59 4.96 -8.86
N LEU A 66 6.32 4.66 -10.13
CA LEU A 66 7.10 3.72 -10.93
C LEU A 66 8.48 4.25 -11.33
N PHE A 67 8.62 5.57 -11.49
CA PHE A 67 9.81 6.26 -11.96
C PHE A 67 10.39 7.20 -10.90
N GLN A 68 10.18 6.94 -9.60
CA GLN A 68 10.89 7.70 -8.57
C GLN A 68 12.39 7.64 -8.90
N PRO A 69 13.09 8.80 -8.91
CA PRO A 69 14.51 8.82 -9.15
C PRO A 69 15.17 7.94 -8.09
N ARG A 70 15.61 6.75 -8.51
CA ARG A 70 16.48 5.90 -7.72
C ARG A 70 17.65 6.80 -7.34
N GLY A 71 17.83 7.05 -6.03
CA GLY A 71 19.02 7.74 -5.55
C GLY A 71 20.24 7.05 -6.16
N ASP A 72 21.24 7.83 -6.57
CA ASP A 72 22.43 7.30 -7.22
C ASP A 72 23.00 6.18 -6.33
N GLU A 73 22.91 4.93 -6.80
CA GLU A 73 23.25 3.74 -6.01
C GLU A 73 24.69 3.81 -5.53
N ALA A 74 25.58 4.44 -6.31
CA ALA A 74 26.95 4.72 -5.92
C ALA A 74 27.01 5.57 -4.64
N VAL A 75 26.17 6.61 -4.55
CA VAL A 75 26.09 7.48 -3.35
C VAL A 75 25.58 6.69 -2.14
N ALA A 76 24.60 5.81 -2.34
CA ALA A 76 24.07 4.97 -1.26
C ALA A 76 25.11 3.95 -0.76
N ARG A 77 25.88 3.34 -1.67
CA ARG A 77 26.98 2.44 -1.32
C ARG A 77 28.14 3.17 -0.65
N ASP A 78 28.51 4.37 -1.13
CA ASP A 78 29.52 5.22 -0.49
C ASP A 78 29.10 5.63 0.94
N ALA A 79 27.81 5.96 1.13
CA ALA A 79 27.25 6.24 2.45
C ALA A 79 27.31 5.00 3.36
N ALA A 80 26.94 3.82 2.85
CA ALA A 80 27.07 2.56 3.60
C ALA A 80 28.52 2.30 4.00
N ALA A 81 29.46 2.46 3.06
CA ALA A 81 30.89 2.25 3.31
C ALA A 81 31.43 3.23 4.37
N SER A 82 30.98 4.49 4.36
CA SER A 82 31.33 5.47 5.41
C SER A 82 30.85 5.06 6.81
N LEU A 83 29.85 4.18 6.88
CA LEU A 83 29.33 3.60 8.12
C LEU A 83 29.97 2.26 8.47
N GLY A 84 30.97 1.80 7.70
CA GLY A 84 31.63 0.49 7.88
C GLY A 84 30.78 -0.68 7.39
N LEU A 85 29.80 -0.42 6.51
CA LEU A 85 28.94 -1.44 5.92
C LEU A 85 29.15 -1.50 4.41
N THR A 86 29.47 -2.68 3.92
CA THR A 86 29.45 -3.01 2.49
C THR A 86 28.23 -3.89 2.21
N VAL A 87 27.56 -3.61 1.10
CA VAL A 87 26.50 -4.48 0.57
C VAL A 87 27.02 -5.14 -0.70
N THR A 88 26.77 -6.43 -0.89
CA THR A 88 27.18 -7.14 -2.12
C THR A 88 26.49 -6.57 -3.37
N ASP A 89 27.03 -6.89 -4.54
CA ASP A 89 26.48 -6.44 -5.83
C ASP A 89 25.18 -7.19 -6.21
N ASP A 90 24.85 -8.27 -5.49
CA ASP A 90 23.62 -9.05 -5.68
C ASP A 90 22.36 -8.33 -5.14
N ALA A 91 22.54 -7.20 -4.45
CA ALA A 91 21.46 -6.39 -3.91
C ALA A 91 21.61 -4.94 -4.36
N GLU A 92 20.51 -4.30 -4.75
CA GLU A 92 20.45 -2.85 -5.00
C GLU A 92 20.44 -2.10 -3.66
N VAL A 93 21.11 -0.95 -3.61
CA VAL A 93 21.15 -0.09 -2.41
C VAL A 93 20.63 1.30 -2.74
N ALA A 94 19.79 1.84 -1.88
CA ALA A 94 19.34 3.23 -1.96
C ALA A 94 19.41 3.89 -0.58
N LEU A 95 19.53 5.21 -0.56
CA LEU A 95 19.33 5.97 0.66
C LEU A 95 17.85 5.91 1.07
N ASN A 96 17.59 5.76 2.36
CA ASN A 96 16.25 5.77 2.89
C ASN A 96 15.90 7.18 3.40
N ASP A 97 15.32 8.01 2.53
CA ASP A 97 14.92 9.39 2.87
C ASP A 97 13.80 9.44 3.93
N ALA A 98 13.14 8.31 4.21
CA ALA A 98 12.13 8.24 5.26
C ALA A 98 12.74 8.20 6.67
N THR A 99 14.06 8.00 6.79
CA THR A 99 14.71 7.83 8.10
C THR A 99 15.59 9.02 8.42
N ILE A 100 15.37 9.59 9.61
CA ILE A 100 15.93 10.88 10.04
C ILE A 100 17.46 10.82 10.19
N ALA A 101 18.03 9.62 10.26
CA ALA A 101 19.43 9.36 10.57
C ALA A 101 20.25 8.80 9.39
N GLY A 102 19.75 8.86 8.15
CA GLY A 102 20.47 8.37 6.98
C GLY A 102 20.52 6.84 6.90
N GLY A 103 19.37 6.20 7.05
CA GLY A 103 19.24 4.75 6.86
C GLY A 103 19.44 4.34 5.40
N LEU A 104 19.58 3.04 5.20
CA LEU A 104 19.77 2.41 3.90
C LEU A 104 18.59 1.54 3.57
N ARG A 105 18.24 1.44 2.29
CA ARG A 105 17.32 0.45 1.77
C ARG A 105 18.11 -0.55 0.94
N VAL A 106 18.02 -1.82 1.30
CA VAL A 106 18.64 -2.94 0.58
C VAL A 106 17.55 -3.73 -0.12
N ARG A 107 17.59 -3.79 -1.46
CA ARG A 107 16.57 -4.42 -2.30
C ARG A 107 17.16 -5.61 -3.06
N PHE A 108 16.40 -6.69 -3.10
CA PHE A 108 16.69 -7.86 -3.92
C PHE A 108 15.68 -7.91 -5.05
N VAL A 109 16.18 -7.91 -6.29
CA VAL A 109 15.34 -8.03 -7.48
C VAL A 109 15.13 -9.51 -7.76
N GLY A 110 13.88 -9.97 -7.72
CA GLY A 110 13.54 -11.31 -8.20
C GLY A 110 13.46 -11.30 -9.71
N GLU A 111 14.22 -12.18 -10.37
CA GLU A 111 13.97 -12.48 -11.78
C GLU A 111 12.64 -13.26 -11.89
N THR A 112 11.68 -12.70 -12.60
CA THR A 112 10.49 -13.43 -13.02
C THR A 112 10.40 -13.38 -14.54
N ASP A 113 9.96 -14.48 -15.16
CA ASP A 113 9.75 -14.59 -16.61
C ASP A 113 8.63 -13.66 -17.14
N GLN A 114 7.96 -12.91 -16.28
CA GLN A 114 6.93 -11.93 -16.63
C GLN A 114 7.42 -10.55 -16.22
N ALA A 115 7.23 -9.54 -17.07
CA ALA A 115 7.80 -8.19 -16.99
C ALA A 115 7.44 -7.34 -15.74
N VAL A 116 7.04 -7.94 -14.62
CA VAL A 116 6.88 -7.33 -13.31
C VAL A 116 7.96 -7.91 -12.39
N GLU A 117 9.06 -7.16 -12.23
CA GLU A 117 10.08 -7.43 -11.22
C GLU A 117 9.43 -7.42 -9.82
N GLN A 118 9.12 -8.60 -9.28
CA GLN A 118 8.72 -8.73 -7.88
C GLN A 118 9.97 -8.95 -7.04
N GLY A 119 10.54 -7.84 -6.57
CA GLY A 119 11.58 -7.85 -5.55
C GLY A 119 11.02 -7.70 -4.14
N TYR A 120 11.91 -7.78 -3.16
CA TYR A 120 11.64 -7.39 -1.78
C TYR A 120 12.77 -6.51 -1.28
N TYR A 121 12.50 -5.72 -0.24
CA TYR A 121 13.51 -4.86 0.35
C TYR A 121 13.41 -4.82 1.87
N PHE A 122 14.53 -4.44 2.46
CA PHE A 122 14.70 -4.21 3.88
C PHE A 122 15.22 -2.79 4.10
N ASP A 123 14.72 -2.16 5.15
CA ASP A 123 15.23 -0.88 5.62
C ASP A 123 16.20 -1.15 6.77
N LEU A 124 17.42 -0.63 6.65
CA LEU A 124 18.51 -0.70 7.63
C LEU A 124 18.66 0.67 8.28
N ASP A 125 18.42 0.72 9.58
CA ASP A 125 18.50 1.95 10.37
C ASP A 125 19.51 1.85 11.49
N VAL A 126 20.28 2.91 11.69
CA VAL A 126 21.13 3.06 12.88
C VAL A 126 20.23 3.27 14.09
N VAL A 127 20.43 2.47 15.13
CA VAL A 127 19.66 2.55 16.37
C VAL A 127 20.60 2.72 17.56
N THR A 128 20.01 3.15 18.68
CA THR A 128 20.73 3.14 19.97
C THR A 128 21.06 1.71 20.37
N ALA A 129 22.19 1.54 21.05
CA ALA A 129 22.64 0.25 21.57
C ALA A 129 21.53 -0.47 22.36
N ARG A 130 21.44 -1.79 22.16
CA ARG A 130 20.39 -2.63 22.72
C ARG A 130 20.98 -3.94 23.19
N GLU A 131 20.71 -4.35 24.41
CA GLU A 131 21.11 -5.68 24.88
C GLU A 131 20.27 -6.76 24.17
N PRO A 132 20.89 -7.86 23.71
CA PRO A 132 20.14 -8.98 23.14
C PRO A 132 19.12 -9.53 24.14
N GLY A 133 17.90 -9.75 23.68
CA GLY A 133 16.83 -10.36 24.48
C GLY A 133 16.91 -11.89 24.49
N ASP A 134 16.18 -12.52 25.42
CA ASP A 134 16.12 -13.99 25.52
C ASP A 134 15.47 -14.64 24.29
N ASP A 135 14.64 -13.90 23.56
CA ASP A 135 13.93 -14.33 22.35
C ASP A 135 14.72 -14.07 21.04
N TRP A 136 15.93 -13.53 21.15
CA TRP A 136 16.77 -13.21 20.01
C TRP A 136 17.58 -14.44 19.60
N ILE A 137 17.47 -14.81 18.33
CA ILE A 137 18.14 -15.99 17.77
C ILE A 137 19.48 -15.53 17.17
N PRO A 138 20.63 -15.94 17.71
CA PRO A 138 21.92 -15.55 17.16
C PRO A 138 22.07 -15.97 15.70
N THR A 139 22.67 -15.11 14.90
CA THR A 139 23.04 -15.41 13.52
C THR A 139 24.43 -14.84 13.22
N ASP A 140 24.98 -15.21 12.07
CA ASP A 140 26.29 -14.77 11.64
C ASP A 140 26.16 -13.83 10.45
N VAL A 141 26.78 -12.66 10.56
CA VAL A 141 26.91 -11.68 9.48
C VAL A 141 28.38 -11.34 9.38
N ALA A 142 28.92 -11.45 8.17
CA ALA A 142 30.35 -11.34 7.96
C ALA A 142 30.89 -10.00 8.49
N GLY A 143 31.91 -10.08 9.34
CA GLY A 143 32.57 -8.93 9.94
C GLY A 143 31.80 -8.25 11.08
N ALA A 144 30.55 -8.61 11.35
CA ALA A 144 29.78 -8.08 12.48
C ALA A 144 30.33 -8.61 13.81
N THR A 145 30.42 -7.74 14.83
CA THR A 145 30.68 -8.17 16.22
C THR A 145 29.52 -8.96 16.83
N GLY A 146 28.29 -8.77 16.34
CA GLY A 146 27.13 -9.55 16.74
C GLY A 146 25.95 -9.36 15.79
N ALA A 147 25.14 -10.41 15.60
CA ALA A 147 23.93 -10.37 14.79
C ALA A 147 22.86 -11.30 15.35
N TRP A 148 21.60 -10.88 15.30
CA TRP A 148 20.47 -11.62 15.86
C TRP A 148 19.19 -11.43 15.05
N PHE A 149 18.44 -12.51 14.86
CA PHE A 149 17.06 -12.46 14.38
C PHE A 149 16.08 -12.33 15.55
N VAL A 150 14.96 -11.65 15.32
CA VAL A 150 13.85 -11.55 16.28
C VAL A 150 12.59 -12.18 15.69
N GLY A 151 12.01 -13.13 16.41
CA GLY A 151 10.81 -13.87 15.99
C GLY A 151 11.10 -15.07 15.08
N ASP A 152 10.06 -15.87 14.84
CA ASP A 152 10.11 -17.03 13.95
C ASP A 152 8.80 -17.17 13.14
N PRO A 153 8.78 -16.88 11.82
CA PRO A 153 9.90 -16.42 10.99
C PRO A 153 10.45 -15.06 11.46
N PRO A 154 11.70 -14.70 11.12
CA PRO A 154 12.29 -13.43 11.57
C PRO A 154 11.44 -12.24 11.14
N THR A 155 11.30 -11.25 12.01
CA THR A 155 10.57 -10.00 11.78
C THR A 155 11.46 -8.76 11.83
N ALA A 156 12.64 -8.92 12.42
CA ALA A 156 13.72 -7.95 12.43
C ALA A 156 15.05 -8.69 12.53
N MET A 157 16.13 -8.02 12.11
CA MET A 157 17.50 -8.45 12.40
C MET A 157 18.26 -7.30 13.05
N TYR A 158 18.84 -7.53 14.22
CA TYR A 158 19.72 -6.57 14.87
C TYR A 158 21.17 -6.92 14.55
N LEU A 159 21.96 -5.89 14.29
CA LEU A 159 23.36 -6.01 13.89
C LEU A 159 24.18 -5.08 14.78
N GLN A 160 25.36 -5.54 15.19
CA GLN A 160 26.30 -4.78 15.98
C GLN A 160 27.67 -4.80 15.32
N GLN A 161 28.29 -3.63 15.14
CA GLN A 161 29.71 -3.49 14.83
C GLN A 161 30.36 -2.49 15.76
N GLY A 162 31.21 -3.00 16.65
CA GLY A 162 31.78 -2.19 17.73
C GLY A 162 30.68 -1.60 18.61
N ASP A 163 30.67 -0.28 18.75
CA ASP A 163 29.65 0.44 19.53
C ASP A 163 28.40 0.81 18.72
N ARG A 164 28.39 0.54 17.41
CA ARG A 164 27.28 0.89 16.52
C ARG A 164 26.28 -0.26 16.40
N TRP A 165 25.01 0.10 16.40
CA TRP A 165 23.90 -0.83 16.26
C TRP A 165 23.02 -0.47 15.07
N TRP A 166 22.55 -1.49 14.37
CA TRP A 166 21.54 -1.37 13.32
C TRP A 166 20.36 -2.28 13.59
N VAL A 167 19.20 -1.88 13.08
CA VAL A 167 18.05 -2.75 12.91
C VAL A 167 17.71 -2.82 11.44
N ALA A 168 17.58 -4.04 10.93
CA ALA A 168 16.97 -4.31 9.64
C ALA A 168 15.51 -4.66 9.86
N SER A 169 14.63 -4.00 9.11
CA SER A 169 13.18 -4.22 9.12
C SER A 169 12.68 -4.54 7.71
N PRO A 170 11.65 -5.41 7.57
CA PRO A 170 11.11 -5.74 6.27
C PRO A 170 10.31 -4.55 5.73
N GLY A 171 10.70 -4.03 4.58
CA GLY A 171 9.94 -2.99 3.89
C GLY A 171 8.88 -3.53 2.93
N THR A 172 8.95 -4.83 2.61
CA THR A 172 7.97 -5.53 1.76
C THR A 172 7.15 -6.52 2.60
N PRO A 173 5.92 -6.18 3.04
CA PRO A 173 5.13 -7.05 3.90
C PRO A 173 4.75 -8.39 3.26
N SER A 174 4.71 -8.46 1.92
CA SER A 174 4.29 -9.67 1.20
C SER A 174 5.26 -10.85 1.34
N ILE A 175 6.49 -10.64 1.82
CA ILE A 175 7.41 -11.76 2.09
C ILE A 175 6.88 -12.71 3.17
N TYR A 176 5.95 -12.23 4.02
CA TYR A 176 5.28 -13.02 5.06
C TYR A 176 4.01 -13.71 4.60
N GLY A 177 3.73 -13.74 3.28
CA GLY A 177 2.68 -14.60 2.74
C GLY A 177 2.97 -16.09 2.90
N ASP A 178 4.26 -16.43 3.07
CA ASP A 178 4.78 -17.78 3.28
C ASP A 178 6.04 -17.75 4.16
N ASP A 179 6.11 -18.61 5.17
CA ASP A 179 7.20 -18.62 6.16
C ASP A 179 8.56 -18.98 5.55
N ALA A 180 8.59 -19.90 4.57
CA ALA A 180 9.82 -20.30 3.92
C ALA A 180 10.41 -19.14 3.09
N THR A 181 9.53 -18.41 2.39
CA THR A 181 9.86 -17.20 1.64
C THR A 181 10.41 -16.11 2.57
N ALA A 182 9.76 -15.85 3.71
CA ALA A 182 10.25 -14.88 4.69
C ALA A 182 11.66 -15.25 5.20
N ARG A 183 11.88 -16.50 5.62
CA ARG A 183 13.20 -16.98 6.08
C ARG A 183 14.26 -16.84 4.99
N GLN A 184 13.94 -17.21 3.75
CA GLN A 184 14.85 -17.08 2.63
C GLN A 184 15.25 -15.62 2.40
N ALA A 185 14.29 -14.69 2.43
CA ALA A 185 14.55 -13.27 2.25
C ALA A 185 15.51 -12.72 3.32
N TRP A 186 15.32 -13.12 4.58
CA TRP A 186 16.23 -12.76 5.68
C TRP A 186 17.63 -13.36 5.51
N HIS A 187 17.75 -14.57 4.99
CA HIS A 187 19.04 -15.16 4.67
C HIS A 187 19.74 -14.46 3.51
N HIS A 188 19.01 -14.01 2.50
CA HIS A 188 19.56 -13.20 1.41
C HIS A 188 20.12 -11.88 1.95
N LEU A 189 19.35 -11.18 2.79
CA LEU A 189 19.83 -9.97 3.47
C LEU A 189 21.11 -10.26 4.28
N ARG A 190 21.08 -11.27 5.15
CA ARG A 190 22.22 -11.65 5.99
C ARG A 190 23.49 -11.89 5.16
N ASN A 191 23.37 -12.58 4.03
CA ASN A 191 24.51 -12.91 3.18
C ASN A 191 24.98 -11.72 2.31
N ALA A 192 24.12 -10.71 2.10
CA ALA A 192 24.46 -9.53 1.33
C ALA A 192 25.17 -8.45 2.16
N LEU A 193 25.10 -8.50 3.49
CA LEU A 193 25.73 -7.53 4.38
C LEU A 193 27.12 -8.01 4.80
N LEU A 194 28.09 -7.10 4.70
CA LEU A 194 29.47 -7.29 5.17
C LEU A 194 29.89 -6.06 5.97
N PHE A 195 30.28 -6.24 7.22
CA PHE A 195 30.88 -5.17 8.01
C PHE A 195 32.39 -5.17 7.84
N THR A 196 32.95 -3.99 7.69
CA THR A 196 34.38 -3.75 7.70
C THR A 196 34.73 -2.98 8.96
N ASP A 197 35.93 -3.21 9.49
CA ASP A 197 36.43 -2.38 10.58
C ASP A 197 36.49 -0.92 10.07
N ALA A 198 35.72 -0.05 10.71
CA ALA A 198 35.82 1.38 10.47
C ALA A 198 37.23 1.82 10.90
N SER A 199 38.04 2.23 9.92
CA SER A 199 39.40 2.71 10.14
C SER A 199 39.46 4.07 10.82
#